data_AF-A0A5E4HHB7-F1
#
_entry.id   AF-A0A5E4HHB7-F1
#
_cell.length_a   1.000
_cell.length_b   1.000
_cell.length_c   1.000
_cell.angle_alpha   90.00
_cell.angle_beta   90.00
_cell.angle_gamma   90.00
#
_symmetry.space_group_name_H-M   'P 1'
#
loop_
_entity.id
_entity.type
_entity.pdbx_description
1 polymer ?
#
loop_
_entity_poly.entity_id
_entity_poly.type
_entity_poly.pdbx_seq_one_letter_code
_entity_poly.pdbx_strand_id
1 'polypeptide(L)'
;MVELSHQKFPRIRTSVIAFSFLILVLVFIFIILNISVTAFRKLGFPPEYSVYFLFLSLLCSYINIPIKKVRSHVPVISDKASEALRSSLAASSLRMYSTIAINLGGAVIPLIMSVFLSSMAKPVEVLSGILLVTVIIHKIARSVKGSGIVVHALLPPLLAAFVAIIISPQNAPVIAYISGTFGCILGIDILNLKRIPDLGVPLVSIGGAGTFDAIFLTGIISVLLA
;
A
#
# COMPACT_ATOMS: atom_id res chain seq x y z
N MET A 1 -2.97 -42.18 46.31
CA MET A 1 -2.00 -41.08 46.11
C MET A 1 -2.17 -40.61 44.68
N VAL A 2 -2.56 -39.34 44.55
CA VAL A 2 -2.91 -38.65 43.30
C VAL A 2 -1.64 -38.27 42.53
N GLU A 3 -1.66 -38.37 41.20
CA GLU A 3 -0.97 -37.52 40.19
C GLU A 3 -0.87 -38.31 38.87
N LEU A 4 -1.01 -37.77 37.66
CA LEU A 4 -1.61 -36.55 37.11
C LEU A 4 -1.66 -36.84 35.58
N SER A 5 -2.75 -36.45 34.93
CA SER A 5 -2.97 -36.65 33.50
C SER A 5 -2.05 -35.76 32.65
N HIS A 6 -1.13 -36.37 31.91
CA HIS A 6 -0.33 -35.62 30.92
C HIS A 6 -1.12 -35.33 29.66
N GLN A 7 -1.39 -34.03 29.50
CA GLN A 7 -2.11 -33.33 28.45
C GLN A 7 -1.67 -33.70 27.01
N LYS A 8 -2.59 -34.28 26.23
CA LYS A 8 -2.59 -34.22 24.75
C LYS A 8 -3.67 -33.23 24.28
N PHE A 9 -3.47 -31.93 24.50
CA PHE A 9 -4.40 -30.89 24.01
C PHE A 9 -3.80 -29.66 23.28
N PRO A 10 -2.52 -29.58 22.86
CA PRO A 10 -2.02 -28.37 22.19
C PRO A 10 -2.58 -28.21 20.77
N ARG A 11 -2.68 -29.30 19.98
CA ARG A 11 -3.05 -29.24 18.56
C ARG A 11 -4.52 -28.89 18.30
N ILE A 12 -5.42 -29.35 19.17
CA ILE A 12 -6.86 -29.03 19.08
C ILE A 12 -7.10 -27.56 19.44
N ARG A 13 -6.41 -27.05 20.48
CA ARG A 13 -6.52 -25.65 20.90
C ARG A 13 -6.00 -24.69 19.84
N THR A 14 -4.86 -24.99 19.19
CA THR A 14 -4.34 -24.15 18.10
C THR A 14 -5.26 -24.14 16.88
N SER A 15 -5.85 -25.28 16.52
CA SER A 15 -6.80 -25.35 15.40
C SER A 15 -8.09 -24.59 15.68
N VAL A 16 -8.60 -24.65 16.92
CA VAL A 16 -9.78 -23.88 17.34
C VAL A 16 -9.48 -22.38 17.33
N ILE A 17 -8.33 -21.95 17.84
CA ILE A 17 -7.92 -20.53 17.83
C ILE A 17 -7.75 -20.02 16.38
N ALA A 18 -7.07 -20.78 15.52
CA ALA A 18 -6.89 -20.40 14.11
C ALA A 18 -8.23 -20.33 13.36
N PHE A 19 -9.15 -21.26 13.64
CA PHE A 19 -10.48 -21.27 13.06
C PHE A 19 -11.34 -20.10 13.56
N SER A 20 -11.33 -19.80 14.85
CA SER A 20 -12.01 -18.64 15.44
C SER A 20 -11.45 -17.32 14.91
N PHE A 21 -10.13 -17.22 14.72
CA PHE A 21 -9.48 -16.06 14.10
C PHE A 21 -9.90 -15.91 12.63
N LEU A 22 -9.94 -17.01 11.86
CA LEU A 22 -10.44 -16.99 10.48
C LEU A 22 -11.89 -16.52 10.41
N ILE A 23 -12.77 -17.03 11.29
CA ILE A 23 -14.17 -16.58 11.37
C ILE A 23 -14.24 -15.08 11.71
N LEU A 24 -13.43 -14.60 12.67
CA LEU A 24 -13.40 -13.19 13.02
C LEU A 24 -12.95 -12.33 11.83
N VAL A 25 -11.95 -12.76 11.08
CA VAL A 25 -11.51 -12.10 9.84
C VAL A 25 -12.63 -12.11 8.79
N LEU A 26 -13.34 -13.23 8.61
CA LEU A 26 -14.45 -13.32 7.67
C LEU A 26 -15.65 -12.46 8.08
N VAL A 27 -15.97 -12.38 9.37
CA VAL A 27 -17.02 -11.50 9.90
C VAL A 27 -16.61 -10.04 9.79
N PHE A 28 -15.34 -9.71 10.06
CA PHE A 28 -14.80 -8.37 9.87
C PHE A 28 -14.84 -7.96 8.41
N ILE A 29 -14.45 -8.85 7.50
CA ILE A 29 -14.63 -8.69 6.06
C ILE A 29 -16.11 -8.44 5.78
N PHE A 30 -17.02 -9.32 6.22
CA PHE A 30 -18.47 -9.18 5.97
C PHE A 30 -19.08 -7.86 6.49
N ILE A 31 -18.64 -7.37 7.64
CA ILE A 31 -19.04 -6.07 8.19
C ILE A 31 -18.49 -4.94 7.32
N ILE A 32 -17.21 -5.01 6.93
CA ILE A 32 -16.64 -4.06 5.96
C ILE A 32 -17.42 -4.11 4.66
N LEU A 33 -17.76 -5.29 4.13
CA LEU A 33 -18.54 -5.45 2.91
C LEU A 33 -19.89 -4.73 3.03
N ASN A 34 -20.65 -4.95 4.11
CA ASN A 34 -21.96 -4.32 4.31
C ASN A 34 -21.90 -2.79 4.49
N ILE A 35 -20.91 -2.28 5.23
CA ILE A 35 -20.71 -0.84 5.41
C ILE A 35 -20.26 -0.22 4.08
N SER A 36 -19.33 -0.88 3.38
CA SER A 36 -18.84 -0.50 2.06
C SER A 36 -19.98 -0.43 1.04
N VAL A 37 -20.93 -1.36 1.06
CA VAL A 37 -22.09 -1.35 0.15
C VAL A 37 -22.91 -0.06 0.28
N THR A 38 -23.10 0.44 1.48
CA THR A 38 -23.93 1.63 1.72
C THR A 38 -23.14 2.92 1.46
N ALA A 39 -21.88 2.94 1.87
CA ALA A 39 -20.90 4.00 1.62
C ALA A 39 -20.61 4.20 0.12
N PHE A 40 -20.35 3.12 -0.62
CA PHE A 40 -19.98 3.18 -2.03
C PHE A 40 -21.13 3.44 -2.99
N ARG A 41 -22.38 3.16 -2.59
CA ARG A 41 -23.55 3.66 -3.31
C ARG A 41 -23.54 5.19 -3.43
N LYS A 42 -23.04 5.89 -2.40
CA LYS A 42 -22.85 7.35 -2.45
C LYS A 42 -21.63 7.77 -3.27
N LEU A 43 -20.64 6.89 -3.45
CA LEU A 43 -19.49 7.08 -4.35
C LEU A 43 -19.81 6.78 -5.83
N GLY A 44 -21.07 6.48 -6.18
CA GLY A 44 -21.52 6.32 -7.57
C GLY A 44 -21.34 4.92 -8.18
N PHE A 45 -21.07 3.90 -7.36
CA PHE A 45 -20.87 2.53 -7.82
C PHE A 45 -21.86 1.52 -7.24
N PRO A 46 -22.12 0.42 -7.97
CA PRO A 46 -22.60 -0.81 -7.36
C PRO A 46 -21.57 -1.31 -6.33
N PRO A 47 -22.00 -1.50 -5.08
CA PRO A 47 -21.22 -1.97 -3.93
C PRO A 47 -20.21 -3.08 -4.17
N GLU A 48 -20.57 -3.99 -5.06
CA GLU A 48 -19.86 -5.23 -5.35
C GLU A 48 -18.49 -4.93 -5.99
N TYR A 49 -18.41 -3.87 -6.80
CA TYR A 49 -17.19 -3.52 -7.52
C TYR A 49 -16.08 -2.96 -6.63
N SER A 50 -16.42 -2.31 -5.53
CA SER A 50 -15.43 -1.76 -4.59
C SER A 50 -14.69 -2.85 -3.82
N VAL A 51 -15.43 -3.92 -3.51
CA VAL A 51 -14.90 -5.12 -2.89
C VAL A 51 -13.95 -5.80 -3.86
N TYR A 52 -14.39 -6.04 -5.09
CA TYR A 52 -13.54 -6.60 -6.13
C TYR A 52 -12.31 -5.75 -6.39
N PHE A 53 -12.44 -4.42 -6.35
CA PHE A 53 -11.31 -3.51 -6.47
C PHE A 53 -10.28 -3.71 -5.35
N LEU A 54 -10.69 -3.74 -4.08
CA LEU A 54 -9.78 -3.95 -2.94
C LEU A 54 -9.10 -5.32 -3.02
N PHE A 55 -9.86 -6.38 -3.33
CA PHE A 55 -9.31 -7.72 -3.50
C PHE A 55 -8.34 -7.80 -4.68
N LEU A 56 -8.67 -7.20 -5.81
CA LEU A 56 -7.82 -7.21 -7.00
C LEU A 56 -6.54 -6.40 -6.73
N SER A 57 -6.65 -5.24 -6.08
CA SER A 57 -5.50 -4.44 -5.63
C SER A 57 -4.59 -5.26 -4.71
N LEU A 58 -5.15 -6.01 -3.76
CA LEU A 58 -4.37 -6.87 -2.86
C LEU A 58 -3.69 -8.03 -3.59
N LEU A 59 -4.42 -8.78 -4.43
CA LEU A 59 -3.88 -9.92 -5.18
C LEU A 59 -2.82 -9.49 -6.20
N CYS A 60 -3.06 -8.37 -6.89
CA CYS A 60 -2.14 -7.82 -7.87
C CYS A 60 -0.98 -7.03 -7.23
N SER A 61 -0.97 -6.79 -5.91
CA SER A 61 0.13 -6.10 -5.22
C SER A 61 1.45 -6.86 -5.29
N TYR A 62 1.40 -8.18 -5.51
CA TYR A 62 2.59 -9.02 -5.70
C TYR A 62 3.21 -8.90 -7.09
N ILE A 63 2.53 -8.24 -8.04
CA ILE A 63 2.94 -8.13 -9.44
C ILE A 63 3.64 -6.79 -9.66
N ASN A 64 4.93 -6.85 -9.97
CA ASN A 64 5.77 -5.70 -10.26
C ASN A 64 6.22 -5.72 -11.73
N ILE A 65 5.84 -4.71 -12.50
CA ILE A 65 6.16 -4.60 -13.92
C ILE A 65 7.42 -3.72 -14.07
N PRO A 66 8.57 -4.27 -14.51
CA PRO A 66 9.81 -3.50 -14.61
C PRO A 66 9.70 -2.44 -15.72
N ILE A 67 10.14 -1.22 -15.41
CA ILE A 67 10.11 -0.07 -16.33
C ILE A 67 11.52 0.35 -16.74
N LYS A 68 12.45 0.43 -15.78
CA LYS A 68 13.76 1.05 -16.02
C LYS A 68 14.84 0.44 -15.13
N LYS A 69 16.08 0.40 -15.62
CA LYS A 69 17.26 0.12 -14.79
C LYS A 69 18.02 1.42 -14.53
N VAL A 70 18.49 1.60 -13.31
CA VAL A 70 19.26 2.78 -12.87
C VAL A 70 20.55 2.31 -12.24
N ARG A 71 21.68 2.96 -12.57
CA ARG A 71 22.97 2.64 -11.96
C ARG A 71 22.95 3.06 -10.50
N SER A 72 23.29 2.14 -9.61
CA SER A 72 23.40 2.37 -8.18
C SER A 72 24.78 2.96 -7.86
N HIS A 73 24.82 3.97 -6.99
CA HIS A 73 26.06 4.55 -6.48
C HIS A 73 26.66 3.71 -5.35
N VAL A 74 25.82 2.92 -4.68
CA VAL A 74 26.22 2.01 -3.62
C VAL A 74 26.02 0.56 -4.06
N PRO A 75 26.82 -0.40 -3.56
CA PRO A 75 26.57 -1.81 -3.80
C PRO A 75 25.13 -2.20 -3.47
N VAL A 76 24.47 -2.89 -4.40
CA VAL A 76 23.15 -3.44 -4.13
C VAL A 76 23.29 -4.71 -3.31
N ILE A 77 22.77 -4.69 -2.10
CA ILE A 77 22.75 -5.86 -1.22
C ILE A 77 21.48 -6.66 -1.53
N SER A 78 21.62 -7.94 -1.85
CA SER A 78 20.51 -8.86 -2.03
C SER A 78 20.31 -9.64 -0.75
N ASP A 79 19.16 -9.46 -0.07
CA ASP A 79 18.84 -10.10 1.21
C ASP A 79 18.63 -11.63 1.12
N LYS A 80 18.75 -12.24 -0.07
CA LYS A 80 18.45 -13.68 -0.29
C LYS A 80 19.66 -14.62 -0.35
N ALA A 81 20.86 -14.20 0.04
CA ALA A 81 22.01 -15.10 0.10
C ALA A 81 22.27 -15.56 1.54
N SER A 82 22.14 -16.87 1.79
CA SER A 82 22.57 -17.52 3.04
C SER A 82 24.05 -17.19 3.32
N GLU A 83 24.42 -17.09 4.60
CA GLU A 83 25.79 -16.74 5.01
C GLU A 83 26.86 -17.69 4.44
N ALA A 84 26.52 -18.95 4.20
CA ALA A 84 27.38 -19.94 3.55
C ALA A 84 27.64 -19.64 2.05
N LEU A 85 26.72 -18.94 1.38
CA LEU A 85 26.84 -18.57 -0.03
C LEU A 85 27.56 -17.22 -0.22
N ARG A 86 27.71 -16.42 0.85
CA ARG A 86 28.42 -15.12 0.84
C ARG A 86 29.92 -15.26 0.55
N SER A 87 30.56 -16.36 0.97
CA SER A 87 32.00 -16.59 0.74
C SER A 87 32.33 -17.06 -0.69
N SER A 88 31.41 -17.78 -1.35
CA SER A 88 31.59 -18.30 -2.70
C SER A 88 31.16 -17.31 -3.80
N LEU A 89 30.17 -16.45 -3.52
CA LEU A 89 29.69 -15.42 -4.47
C LEU A 89 30.38 -14.06 -4.36
N ALA A 90 31.36 -13.90 -3.45
CA ALA A 90 32.15 -12.65 -3.35
C ALA A 90 32.82 -12.24 -4.68
N ALA A 91 32.95 -13.18 -5.63
CA ALA A 91 33.50 -12.95 -6.97
C ALA A 91 32.45 -12.73 -8.08
N SER A 92 31.15 -12.94 -7.87
CA SER A 92 30.15 -12.91 -8.96
C SER A 92 29.13 -11.77 -8.84
N SER A 93 29.57 -10.61 -9.34
CA SER A 93 28.76 -9.43 -9.68
C SER A 93 28.08 -8.71 -8.51
N LEU A 94 28.80 -7.78 -7.89
CA LEU A 94 28.17 -6.64 -7.22
C LEU A 94 27.22 -5.99 -8.24
N ARG A 95 25.91 -6.20 -8.08
CA ARG A 95 24.92 -5.54 -8.94
C ARG A 95 25.05 -4.04 -8.69
N MET A 96 25.51 -3.33 -9.72
CA MET A 96 25.58 -1.87 -9.71
C MET A 96 24.32 -1.24 -10.29
N TYR A 97 23.19 -1.96 -10.29
CA TYR A 97 21.93 -1.48 -10.87
C TYR A 97 20.74 -1.83 -9.99
N SER A 98 19.87 -0.84 -9.80
CA SER A 98 18.53 -0.98 -9.24
C SER A 98 17.51 -1.02 -10.37
N THR A 99 16.54 -1.92 -10.29
CA THR A 99 15.40 -1.95 -11.22
C THR A 99 14.26 -1.13 -10.65
N ILE A 100 13.73 -0.19 -11.42
CA ILE A 100 12.49 0.53 -11.13
C ILE A 100 11.35 -0.25 -11.80
N ALA A 101 10.32 -0.58 -11.02
CA ALA A 101 9.10 -1.21 -11.47
C ALA A 101 7.87 -0.39 -11.06
N ILE A 102 6.73 -0.64 -11.70
CA ILE A 102 5.42 -0.17 -11.24
C ILE A 102 4.60 -1.36 -10.73
N ASN A 103 3.96 -1.16 -9.59
CA ASN A 103 3.13 -2.19 -8.97
C ASN A 103 1.73 -2.20 -9.60
N LEU A 104 1.24 -3.38 -9.97
CA LEU A 104 -0.08 -3.51 -10.57
C LEU A 104 -1.18 -3.20 -9.55
N GLY A 105 -1.10 -3.80 -8.37
CA GLY A 105 -2.09 -3.65 -7.30
C GLY A 105 -2.01 -2.35 -6.52
N GLY A 106 -0.81 -1.79 -6.36
CA GLY A 106 -0.54 -0.61 -5.54
C GLY A 106 -0.29 0.68 -6.31
N ALA A 107 -0.19 0.65 -7.64
CA ALA A 107 -0.15 1.86 -8.45
C ALA A 107 -1.20 1.82 -9.58
N VAL A 108 -1.12 0.85 -10.48
CA VAL A 108 -1.92 0.86 -11.71
C VAL A 108 -3.42 0.80 -11.41
N ILE A 109 -3.86 -0.23 -10.68
CA ILE A 109 -5.27 -0.43 -10.33
C ILE A 109 -5.83 0.77 -9.52
N PRO A 110 -5.17 1.25 -8.45
CA PRO A 110 -5.62 2.43 -7.70
C PRO A 110 -5.66 3.72 -8.52
N LEU A 111 -4.69 3.94 -9.42
CA LEU A 111 -4.68 5.13 -10.28
C LEU A 111 -5.83 5.11 -11.29
N ILE A 112 -6.16 3.95 -11.88
CA ILE A 112 -7.32 3.80 -12.76
C ILE A 112 -8.59 4.19 -12.01
N MET A 113 -8.78 3.69 -10.78
CA MET A 113 -9.93 4.08 -9.96
C MET A 113 -9.94 5.56 -9.61
N SER A 114 -8.77 6.13 -9.28
CA SER A 114 -8.67 7.55 -8.96
C SER A 114 -9.04 8.42 -10.16
N VAL A 115 -8.61 8.04 -11.37
CA VAL A 115 -8.99 8.72 -12.62
C VAL A 115 -10.50 8.60 -12.85
N PHE A 116 -11.07 7.41 -12.68
CA PHE A 116 -12.51 7.21 -12.80
C PHE A 116 -13.28 8.11 -11.83
N LEU A 117 -12.94 8.09 -10.54
CA LEU A 117 -13.60 8.88 -9.50
C LEU A 117 -13.41 10.39 -9.69
N SER A 118 -12.32 10.81 -10.33
CA SER A 118 -12.07 12.24 -10.64
C SER A 118 -13.15 12.83 -11.55
N SER A 119 -13.83 12.01 -12.35
CA SER A 119 -14.96 12.47 -13.18
C SER A 119 -16.21 12.83 -12.36
N MET A 120 -16.28 12.39 -11.11
CA MET A 120 -17.43 12.59 -10.21
C MET A 120 -17.25 13.76 -9.24
N ALA A 121 -16.09 14.42 -9.25
CA ALA A 121 -15.75 15.52 -8.36
C ALA A 121 -15.31 16.76 -9.15
N LYS A 122 -15.36 17.94 -8.50
CA LYS A 122 -14.92 19.17 -9.17
C LYS A 122 -13.41 19.12 -9.41
N PRO A 123 -12.91 19.46 -10.62
CA PRO A 123 -11.47 19.41 -10.90
C PRO A 123 -10.62 20.24 -9.92
N VAL A 124 -11.12 21.39 -9.46
CA VAL A 124 -10.42 22.23 -8.49
C VAL A 124 -10.25 21.54 -7.13
N GLU A 125 -11.25 20.79 -6.66
CA GLU A 125 -11.21 20.03 -5.39
C GLU A 125 -10.24 18.85 -5.51
N VAL A 126 -10.27 18.16 -6.65
CA VAL A 126 -9.35 17.05 -6.96
C VAL A 126 -7.90 17.54 -7.02
N LEU A 127 -7.62 18.56 -7.82
CA LEU A 127 -6.26 19.05 -8.04
C LEU A 127 -5.67 19.66 -6.76
N SER A 128 -6.47 20.41 -5.99
CA SER A 128 -6.02 20.97 -4.71
C SER A 128 -5.74 19.89 -3.68
N GLY A 129 -6.59 18.87 -3.57
CA GLY A 129 -6.38 17.71 -2.70
C GLY A 129 -5.10 16.96 -3.06
N ILE A 130 -4.94 16.59 -4.35
CA ILE A 130 -3.72 15.92 -4.85
C ILE A 130 -2.49 16.74 -4.52
N LEU A 131 -2.50 18.04 -4.82
CA LEU A 131 -1.35 18.93 -4.60
C LEU A 131 -0.96 18.98 -3.12
N LEU A 132 -1.93 19.26 -2.23
CA LEU A 132 -1.66 19.38 -0.80
C LEU A 132 -1.14 18.09 -0.19
N VAL A 133 -1.81 16.97 -0.47
CA VAL A 133 -1.40 15.66 0.04
C VAL A 133 -0.03 15.27 -0.50
N THR A 134 0.23 15.49 -1.80
CA THR A 134 1.55 15.25 -2.42
C THR A 134 2.67 16.02 -1.73
N VAL A 135 2.49 17.33 -1.53
CA VAL A 135 3.52 18.20 -0.93
C VAL A 135 3.83 17.77 0.50
N ILE A 136 2.80 17.47 1.30
CA ILE A 136 3.00 17.06 2.69
C ILE A 136 3.65 15.68 2.75
N ILE A 137 3.16 14.70 1.98
CA ILE A 137 3.72 13.35 1.92
C ILE A 137 5.19 13.39 1.48
N HIS A 138 5.52 14.18 0.47
CA HIS A 138 6.89 14.32 0.00
C HIS A 138 7.83 14.84 1.09
N LYS A 139 7.38 15.79 1.91
CA LYS A 139 8.16 16.34 3.03
C LYS A 139 8.40 15.34 4.15
N ILE A 140 7.46 14.43 4.41
CA ILE A 140 7.58 13.42 5.48
C ILE A 140 8.28 12.14 5.00
N ALA A 141 8.34 11.88 3.69
CA ALA A 141 8.97 10.70 3.12
C ALA A 141 10.48 10.68 3.34
N ARG A 142 10.98 9.55 3.84
CA ARG A 142 12.41 9.37 4.16
C ARG A 142 12.99 8.26 3.29
N SER A 143 14.18 8.51 2.76
CA SER A 143 14.95 7.49 2.04
C SER A 143 15.83 6.73 3.02
N VAL A 144 15.61 5.43 3.14
CA VAL A 144 16.34 4.53 4.03
C VAL A 144 17.15 3.56 3.18
N LYS A 145 18.48 3.57 3.37
CA LYS A 145 19.39 2.66 2.67
C LYS A 145 19.03 1.21 2.98
N GLY A 146 18.98 0.37 1.96
CA GLY A 146 18.57 -1.04 2.06
C GLY A 146 17.06 -1.27 2.15
N SER A 147 16.23 -0.25 2.39
CA SER A 147 14.77 -0.41 2.56
C SER A 147 13.91 0.42 1.61
N GLY A 148 14.50 1.38 0.90
CA GLY A 148 13.78 2.19 -0.08
C GLY A 148 13.28 3.52 0.48
N ILE A 149 12.18 4.03 -0.06
CA ILE A 149 11.54 5.25 0.44
C ILE A 149 10.36 4.83 1.32
N VAL A 150 10.35 5.33 2.56
CA VAL A 150 9.39 4.91 3.59
C VAL A 150 8.63 6.09 4.17
N VAL A 151 7.37 5.82 4.51
CA VAL A 151 6.45 6.67 5.27
C VAL A 151 5.69 5.76 6.24
N HIS A 152 5.25 6.27 7.38
CA HIS A 152 4.35 5.53 8.26
C HIS A 152 3.02 5.26 7.56
N ALA A 153 2.62 4.00 7.40
CA ALA A 153 1.49 3.57 6.57
C ALA A 153 0.16 4.32 6.85
N LEU A 154 -0.12 4.63 8.13
CA LEU A 154 -1.36 5.32 8.54
C LEU A 154 -1.34 6.84 8.33
N LEU A 155 -0.16 7.45 8.13
CA LEU A 155 -0.07 8.91 8.05
C LEU A 155 -0.66 9.48 6.74
N PRO A 156 -0.34 8.93 5.55
CA PRO A 156 -0.99 9.34 4.31
C PRO A 156 -2.52 9.23 4.28
N PRO A 157 -3.15 8.11 4.68
CA PRO A 157 -4.59 7.97 4.58
C PRO A 157 -5.35 8.88 5.56
N LEU A 158 -4.82 9.11 6.78
CA LEU A 158 -5.39 10.08 7.71
C LEU A 158 -5.26 11.52 7.21
N LEU A 159 -4.11 11.85 6.62
CA LEU A 159 -3.90 13.14 6.00
C LEU A 159 -4.86 13.37 4.83
N ALA A 160 -5.02 12.40 3.95
CA ALA A 160 -5.93 12.48 2.81
C ALA A 160 -7.38 12.66 3.27
N ALA A 161 -7.81 11.93 4.30
CA ALA A 161 -9.11 12.10 4.93
C ALA A 161 -9.32 13.51 5.49
N PHE A 162 -8.35 14.01 6.26
CA PHE A 162 -8.41 15.35 6.84
C PHE A 162 -8.50 16.45 5.78
N VAL A 163 -7.63 16.37 4.76
CA VAL A 163 -7.61 17.31 3.64
C VAL A 163 -8.94 17.27 2.87
N ALA A 164 -9.48 16.08 2.62
CA ALA A 164 -10.74 15.91 1.90
C ALA A 164 -11.94 16.51 2.64
N ILE A 165 -12.02 16.33 3.96
CA ILE A 165 -13.06 16.92 4.81
C ILE A 165 -13.04 18.45 4.73
N ILE A 166 -11.85 19.06 4.66
CA ILE A 166 -11.71 20.52 4.58
C ILE A 166 -12.06 21.04 3.18
N ILE A 167 -11.57 20.39 2.13
CA ILE A 167 -11.70 20.88 0.74
C ILE A 167 -13.11 20.65 0.20
N SER A 168 -13.68 19.47 0.44
CA SER A 168 -14.97 19.08 -0.12
C SER A 168 -15.71 18.19 0.88
N PRO A 169 -16.29 18.76 1.95
CA PRO A 169 -16.97 17.98 2.99
C PRO A 169 -18.04 17.04 2.42
N GLN A 170 -18.76 17.46 1.38
CA GLN A 170 -19.82 16.69 0.75
C GLN A 170 -19.29 15.52 -0.10
N ASN A 171 -18.07 15.63 -0.65
CA ASN A 171 -17.41 14.60 -1.46
C ASN A 171 -16.15 14.05 -0.79
N ALA A 172 -16.04 14.18 0.54
CA ALA A 172 -14.82 13.85 1.28
C ALA A 172 -14.34 12.40 1.05
N PRO A 173 -15.21 11.38 0.95
CA PRO A 173 -14.81 10.02 0.55
C PRO A 173 -14.06 9.99 -0.79
N VAL A 174 -14.63 10.60 -1.83
CA VAL A 174 -14.08 10.64 -3.19
C VAL A 174 -12.74 11.37 -3.20
N ILE A 175 -12.69 12.56 -2.60
CA ILE A 175 -11.47 13.37 -2.55
C ILE A 175 -10.39 12.68 -1.71
N ALA A 176 -10.72 12.03 -0.61
CA ALA A 176 -9.76 11.30 0.23
C ALA A 176 -9.12 10.16 -0.56
N TYR A 177 -9.91 9.38 -1.30
CA TYR A 177 -9.41 8.30 -2.13
C TYR A 177 -8.45 8.80 -3.23
N ILE A 178 -8.89 9.80 -4.00
CA ILE A 178 -8.12 10.33 -5.14
C ILE A 178 -6.83 11.00 -4.65
N SER A 179 -6.95 11.92 -3.69
CA SER A 179 -5.81 12.68 -3.18
C SER A 179 -4.82 11.81 -2.41
N GLY A 180 -5.29 10.82 -1.65
CA GLY A 180 -4.42 9.86 -0.98
C GLY A 180 -3.69 8.96 -1.97
N THR A 181 -4.36 8.47 -3.02
CA THR A 181 -3.72 7.62 -4.03
C THR A 181 -2.68 8.36 -4.86
N PHE A 182 -3.08 9.45 -5.53
CA PHE A 182 -2.14 10.26 -6.31
C PHE A 182 -1.08 10.90 -5.42
N GLY A 183 -1.46 11.39 -4.25
CA GLY A 183 -0.55 12.02 -3.30
C GLY A 183 0.52 11.06 -2.78
N CYS A 184 0.19 9.79 -2.54
CA CYS A 184 1.17 8.77 -2.19
C CYS A 184 2.11 8.49 -3.35
N ILE A 185 1.60 8.19 -4.56
CA ILE A 185 2.45 7.88 -5.72
C ILE A 185 3.38 9.06 -6.03
N LEU A 186 2.84 10.28 -6.09
CA LEU A 186 3.63 11.46 -6.42
C LEU A 186 4.61 11.79 -5.29
N GLY A 187 4.12 11.85 -4.05
CA GLY A 187 4.89 12.30 -2.90
C GLY A 187 5.95 11.31 -2.44
N ILE A 188 5.61 10.02 -2.38
CA ILE A 188 6.52 8.94 -1.94
C ILE A 188 7.44 8.56 -3.08
N ASP A 189 6.91 8.24 -4.26
CA ASP A 189 7.70 7.59 -5.31
C ASP A 189 8.25 8.59 -6.33
N ILE A 190 7.38 9.32 -7.05
CA ILE A 190 7.78 10.11 -8.23
C ILE A 190 8.74 11.25 -7.87
N LEU A 191 8.42 12.03 -6.83
CA LEU A 191 9.26 13.15 -6.40
C LEU A 191 10.58 12.71 -5.74
N ASN A 192 10.73 11.42 -5.41
CA ASN A 192 11.94 10.86 -4.81
C ASN A 192 12.76 9.98 -5.77
N LEU A 193 12.39 9.88 -7.06
CA LEU A 193 13.13 9.08 -8.05
C LEU A 193 14.63 9.41 -8.12
N LYS A 194 15.01 10.68 -7.88
CA LYS A 194 16.41 11.12 -7.87
C LYS A 194 17.25 10.49 -6.75
N ARG A 195 16.60 10.02 -5.67
CA ARG A 195 17.26 9.40 -4.51
C ARG A 195 17.50 7.90 -4.71
N ILE A 196 16.94 7.28 -5.75
CA ILE A 196 17.03 5.84 -6.01
C ILE A 196 18.46 5.30 -6.12
N PRO A 197 19.40 5.97 -6.83
CA PRO A 197 20.78 5.49 -6.95
C PRO A 197 21.49 5.28 -5.60
N ASP A 198 21.04 5.96 -4.55
CA ASP A 198 21.69 5.95 -3.23
C ASP A 198 21.03 4.94 -2.26
N LEU A 199 19.95 4.25 -2.68
CA LEU A 199 19.19 3.34 -1.82
C LEU A 199 19.88 1.98 -1.63
N GLY A 200 20.67 1.51 -2.60
CA GLY A 200 21.34 0.21 -2.52
C GLY A 200 20.41 -1.01 -2.54
N VAL A 201 19.21 -0.85 -3.10
CA VAL A 201 18.21 -1.93 -3.22
C VAL A 201 18.12 -2.47 -4.65
N PRO A 202 17.89 -3.78 -4.85
CA PRO A 202 17.85 -4.39 -6.18
C PRO A 202 16.61 -4.01 -6.98
N LEU A 203 15.52 -3.71 -6.28
CA LEU A 203 14.22 -3.38 -6.84
C LEU A 203 13.62 -2.20 -6.07
N VAL A 204 13.18 -1.18 -6.79
CA VAL A 204 12.31 -0.11 -6.30
C VAL A 204 11.00 -0.22 -7.04
N SER A 205 9.91 -0.44 -6.31
CA SER A 205 8.57 -0.55 -6.90
C SER A 205 7.75 0.69 -6.58
N ILE A 206 7.35 1.45 -7.60
CA ILE A 206 6.36 2.52 -7.50
C ILE A 206 5.02 1.88 -7.13
N GLY A 207 4.39 2.33 -6.04
CA GLY A 207 3.22 1.66 -5.47
C GLY A 207 3.54 0.34 -4.77
N GLY A 208 4.81 0.04 -4.43
CA GLY A 208 5.23 -1.18 -3.72
C GLY A 208 5.04 -1.12 -2.20
N ALA A 209 5.65 -2.03 -1.44
CA ALA A 209 5.35 -2.29 -0.01
C ALA A 209 5.12 -1.06 0.91
N GLY A 210 5.89 0.04 0.78
CA GLY A 210 5.64 1.26 1.58
C GLY A 210 4.48 2.13 1.08
N THR A 211 4.26 2.17 -0.23
CA THR A 211 3.23 2.98 -0.89
C THR A 211 1.89 2.23 -0.99
N PHE A 212 1.93 0.92 -1.19
CA PHE A 212 0.77 0.03 -1.26
C PHE A 212 -0.04 0.10 0.03
N ASP A 213 0.60 -0.05 1.20
CA ASP A 213 -0.09 -0.02 2.49
C ASP A 213 -0.83 1.31 2.68
N ALA A 214 -0.17 2.42 2.34
CA ALA A 214 -0.76 3.75 2.42
C ALA A 214 -1.99 3.92 1.49
N ILE A 215 -1.90 3.43 0.25
CA ILE A 215 -2.98 3.51 -0.74
C ILE A 215 -4.13 2.57 -0.38
N PHE A 216 -3.83 1.34 0.05
CA PHE A 216 -4.83 0.37 0.48
C PHE A 216 -5.61 0.88 1.69
N LEU A 217 -4.91 1.41 2.70
CA LEU A 217 -5.55 2.03 3.86
C LEU A 217 -6.32 3.31 3.49
N THR A 218 -5.87 4.07 2.49
CA THR A 218 -6.64 5.21 1.95
C THR A 218 -7.98 4.72 1.39
N GLY A 219 -7.97 3.61 0.65
CA GLY A 219 -9.18 2.93 0.20
C GLY A 219 -10.13 2.64 1.36
N ILE A 220 -9.65 2.03 2.43
CA ILE A 220 -10.48 1.72 3.59
C ILE A 220 -11.00 2.99 4.27
N ILE A 221 -10.12 3.95 4.58
CA ILE A 221 -10.50 5.17 5.30
C ILE A 221 -11.49 6.02 4.49
N SER A 222 -11.30 6.12 3.17
CA SER A 222 -12.24 6.86 2.31
C SER A 222 -13.67 6.33 2.41
N VAL A 223 -13.83 5.02 2.61
CA VAL A 223 -15.13 4.36 2.71
C VAL A 223 -15.76 4.61 4.06
N LEU A 224 -14.94 4.64 5.12
CA LEU A 224 -15.38 4.99 6.46
C LEU A 224 -15.86 6.45 6.58
N LEU A 225 -15.50 7.31 5.63
CA LEU A 225 -15.98 8.71 5.58
C LEU A 225 -17.37 8.88 4.96
N ALA A 226 -17.93 7.85 4.30
CA ALA A 226 -19.16 7.95 3.50
C ALA A 226 -20.44 7.58 4.28
#